data_AF-A0A924DHC2-F1
#
_entry.id   AF-A0A924DHC2-F1
#
_cell.length_a   1.000
_cell.length_b   1.000
_cell.length_c   1.000
_cell.angle_alpha   90.00
_cell.angle_beta   90.00
_cell.angle_gamma   90.00
#
_symmetry.space_group_name_H-M   'P 1'
#
loop_
_entity.id
_entity.type
_entity.pdbx_description
1 polymer ?
#
loop_
_entity_poly.entity_id
_entity_poly.type
_entity_poly.pdbx_seq_one_letter_code
_entity_poly.pdbx_strand_id
1 'polypeptide(L)'
;MNVTNQYQINNHSSKEYITVLANCTLQLAIAALWPNIVLPSREDTAARHIITNRLLQAVDPYKNYLEICQRILLSREELVCNSGYRISSSPSLYLLSDKCGYFETASWYEELLELQKTKPLFKLSFRALAESVLEIAEEPTADNFSYWTNWFKENNLGDELMLFQVFCATDHYKTNLL
;
A
#
# COMPACT_ATOMS: atom_id res chain seq x y z
N MET A 1 -8.54 -17.04 11.33
CA MET A 1 -9.84 -17.00 10.62
C MET A 1 -9.56 -16.46 9.21
N ASN A 2 -10.01 -17.13 8.16
CA ASN A 2 -9.76 -16.72 6.77
C ASN A 2 -10.74 -15.60 6.39
N VAL A 3 -10.24 -14.36 6.33
CA VAL A 3 -11.02 -13.14 5.96
C VAL A 3 -11.40 -13.12 4.47
N THR A 4 -10.91 -14.06 3.65
CA THR A 4 -10.92 -13.92 2.18
C THR A 4 -12.22 -14.32 1.47
N ASN A 5 -13.33 -14.67 2.15
CA ASN A 5 -14.44 -15.38 1.50
C ASN A 5 -15.87 -14.81 1.64
N GLN A 6 -16.08 -13.54 2.02
CA GLN A 6 -17.45 -13.03 2.24
C GLN A 6 -17.83 -11.69 1.60
N TYR A 7 -17.14 -11.21 0.56
CA TYR A 7 -17.63 -10.04 -0.19
C TYR A 7 -18.43 -10.45 -1.43
N GLN A 8 -19.64 -10.97 -1.22
CA GLN A 8 -20.71 -10.92 -2.23
C GLN A 8 -21.51 -9.63 -2.03
N ILE A 9 -21.45 -8.77 -3.04
CA ILE A 9 -21.63 -7.31 -2.92
C ILE A 9 -23.05 -6.86 -3.29
N ASN A 10 -23.72 -6.19 -2.35
CA ASN A 10 -24.71 -5.15 -2.66
C ASN A 10 -23.97 -3.90 -3.18
N ASN A 11 -24.45 -3.24 -4.24
CA ASN A 11 -23.74 -2.12 -4.90
C ASN A 11 -23.26 -0.99 -3.97
N HIS A 12 -23.90 -0.77 -2.81
CA HIS A 12 -23.46 0.21 -1.81
C HIS A 12 -22.21 -0.25 -1.04
N SER A 13 -22.12 -1.55 -0.72
CA SER A 13 -20.98 -2.20 -0.05
C SER A 13 -19.72 -2.21 -0.94
N SER A 14 -19.90 -2.22 -2.28
CA SER A 14 -18.76 -2.16 -3.23
C SER A 14 -17.99 -0.86 -3.09
N LYS A 15 -18.70 0.29 -3.08
CA LYS A 15 -18.06 1.60 -3.15
C LYS A 15 -17.33 1.95 -1.86
N GLU A 16 -17.91 1.59 -0.72
CA GLU A 16 -17.27 1.73 0.60
C GLU A 16 -16.01 0.88 0.68
N TYR A 17 -16.09 -0.39 0.26
CA TYR A 17 -14.94 -1.28 0.21
C TYR A 17 -13.80 -0.75 -0.67
N ILE A 18 -14.12 -0.29 -1.90
CA ILE A 18 -13.13 0.34 -2.78
C ILE A 18 -12.51 1.59 -2.15
N THR A 19 -13.30 2.37 -1.40
CA THR A 19 -12.81 3.56 -0.70
C THR A 19 -11.80 3.18 0.38
N VAL A 20 -12.06 2.14 1.16
CA VAL A 20 -11.12 1.62 2.17
C VAL A 20 -9.83 1.16 1.50
N LEU A 21 -9.91 0.34 0.44
CA LEU A 21 -8.73 -0.13 -0.30
C LEU A 21 -7.91 1.04 -0.87
N ALA A 22 -8.56 2.03 -1.47
CA ALA A 22 -7.89 3.20 -2.02
C ALA A 22 -7.20 4.05 -0.94
N ASN A 23 -7.84 4.19 0.22
CA ASN A 23 -7.28 4.90 1.36
C ASN A 23 -6.05 4.19 1.93
N CYS A 24 -6.15 2.87 2.16
CA CYS A 24 -5.03 2.05 2.64
C CYS A 24 -3.85 2.13 1.66
N THR A 25 -4.12 1.99 0.37
CA THR A 25 -3.12 2.10 -0.69
C THR A 25 -2.37 3.43 -0.65
N LEU A 26 -3.11 4.55 -0.63
CA LEU A 26 -2.48 5.86 -0.66
C LEU A 26 -1.68 6.13 0.62
N GLN A 27 -2.22 5.77 1.78
CA GLN A 27 -1.52 5.95 3.04
C GLN A 27 -0.23 5.12 3.09
N LEU A 28 -0.27 3.86 2.62
CA LEU A 28 0.92 3.03 2.50
C LEU A 28 1.94 3.64 1.52
N ALA A 29 1.49 4.16 0.38
CA ALA A 29 2.37 4.84 -0.58
C ALA A 29 3.08 6.05 0.04
N ILE A 30 2.34 6.88 0.80
CA ILE A 30 2.88 8.03 1.52
C ILE A 30 3.91 7.58 2.56
N ALA A 31 3.58 6.59 3.39
CA ALA A 31 4.49 6.08 4.40
C ALA A 31 5.78 5.48 3.79
N ALA A 32 5.65 4.77 2.67
CA ALA A 32 6.76 4.07 2.04
C ALA A 32 7.67 4.96 1.20
N LEU A 33 7.11 5.90 0.44
CA LEU A 33 7.84 6.67 -0.59
C LEU A 33 8.02 8.15 -0.22
N TRP A 34 7.13 8.70 0.61
CA TRP A 34 7.11 10.13 0.96
C TRP A 34 6.89 10.39 2.47
N PRO A 35 7.63 9.72 3.38
CA PRO A 35 7.35 9.78 4.82
C PRO A 35 7.49 11.20 5.43
N ASN A 36 8.17 12.12 4.73
CA ASN A 36 8.46 13.47 5.21
C ASN A 36 7.73 14.58 4.43
N ILE A 37 6.72 14.24 3.62
CA ILE A 37 6.00 15.22 2.78
C ILE A 37 4.58 15.39 3.29
N VAL A 38 4.16 16.64 3.48
CA VAL A 38 2.75 16.99 3.65
C VAL A 38 2.14 17.20 2.26
N LEU A 39 1.24 16.30 1.87
CA LEU A 39 0.59 16.40 0.57
C LEU A 39 -0.45 17.52 0.54
N PRO A 40 -0.45 18.37 -0.52
CA PRO A 40 -1.56 19.28 -0.77
C PRO A 40 -2.88 18.52 -0.94
N SER A 41 -3.99 19.06 -0.44
CA SER A 41 -5.32 18.42 -0.54
C SER A 41 -5.72 18.07 -1.99
N ARG A 42 -5.32 18.90 -2.97
CA ARG A 42 -5.53 18.62 -4.39
C ARG A 42 -4.80 17.36 -4.85
N GLU A 43 -3.58 17.15 -4.37
CA GLU A 43 -2.74 16.00 -4.73
C GLU A 43 -3.27 14.73 -4.08
N ASP A 44 -3.64 14.80 -2.80
CA ASP A 44 -4.30 13.71 -2.08
C ASP A 44 -5.59 13.27 -2.80
N THR A 45 -6.43 14.22 -3.21
CA THR A 45 -7.67 13.95 -3.95
C THR A 45 -7.38 13.31 -5.32
N ALA A 46 -6.40 13.83 -6.06
CA ALA A 46 -6.03 13.30 -7.37
C ALA A 46 -5.49 11.86 -7.26
N ALA A 47 -4.61 11.60 -6.30
CA ALA A 47 -4.05 10.29 -6.05
C ALA A 47 -5.13 9.26 -5.65
N ARG A 48 -6.03 9.60 -4.73
CA ARG A 48 -7.18 8.74 -4.39
C ARG A 48 -8.05 8.46 -5.60
N HIS A 49 -8.32 9.46 -6.44
CA HIS A 49 -9.14 9.28 -7.64
C HIS A 49 -8.52 8.27 -8.61
N ILE A 50 -7.20 8.35 -8.84
CA ILE A 50 -6.47 7.42 -9.71
C ILE A 50 -6.57 5.98 -9.17
N ILE A 51 -6.31 5.78 -7.88
CA ILE A 51 -6.37 4.45 -7.24
C ILE A 51 -7.81 3.90 -7.30
N THR A 52 -8.79 4.70 -6.90
CA THR A 52 -10.21 4.32 -6.93
C THR A 52 -10.66 3.91 -8.32
N ASN A 53 -10.33 4.69 -9.35
CA ASN A 53 -10.69 4.34 -10.73
C ASN A 53 -10.07 3.02 -11.18
N ARG A 54 -8.81 2.79 -10.82
CA ARG A 54 -8.12 1.53 -11.14
C ARG A 54 -8.78 0.33 -10.45
N LEU A 55 -9.12 0.47 -9.16
CA LEU A 55 -9.80 -0.58 -8.40
C LEU A 55 -11.21 -0.86 -8.94
N LEU A 56 -11.96 0.16 -9.34
CA LEU A 56 -13.30 0.03 -9.93
C LEU A 56 -13.29 -0.70 -11.28
N GLN A 57 -12.19 -0.60 -12.04
CA GLN A 57 -12.02 -1.26 -13.33
C GLN A 57 -11.48 -2.69 -13.21
N ALA A 58 -11.00 -3.08 -12.03
CA ALA A 58 -10.45 -4.41 -11.81
C ALA A 58 -11.56 -5.46 -11.69
N VAL A 59 -11.30 -6.65 -12.24
CA VAL A 59 -12.19 -7.82 -12.06
C VAL A 59 -12.24 -8.23 -10.58
N ASP A 60 -11.10 -8.14 -9.90
CA ASP A 60 -10.94 -8.40 -8.48
C ASP A 60 -10.19 -7.20 -7.86
N PRO A 61 -10.92 -6.28 -7.21
CA PRO A 61 -10.32 -5.09 -6.61
C PRO A 61 -9.32 -5.42 -5.49
N TYR A 62 -9.57 -6.47 -4.70
CA TYR A 62 -8.67 -6.86 -3.63
C TYR A 62 -7.35 -7.39 -4.17
N LYS A 63 -7.39 -8.25 -5.19
CA LYS A 63 -6.18 -8.69 -5.88
C LYS A 63 -5.42 -7.50 -6.49
N ASN A 64 -6.12 -6.55 -7.11
CA ASN A 64 -5.48 -5.37 -7.69
C ASN A 64 -4.86 -4.46 -6.60
N TYR A 65 -5.53 -4.32 -5.45
CA TYR A 65 -4.98 -3.66 -4.26
C TYR A 65 -3.65 -4.28 -3.83
N LEU A 66 -3.59 -5.61 -3.70
CA LEU A 66 -2.35 -6.32 -3.35
C LEU A 66 -1.23 -6.07 -4.39
N GLU A 67 -1.56 -6.10 -5.67
CA GLU A 67 -0.61 -5.80 -6.76
C GLU A 67 -0.10 -4.36 -6.71
N ILE A 68 -0.96 -3.39 -6.41
CA ILE A 68 -0.58 -1.99 -6.24
C ILE A 68 0.37 -1.83 -5.03
N CYS A 69 0.01 -2.38 -3.87
CA CYS A 69 0.83 -2.32 -2.66
C CYS A 69 2.19 -2.97 -2.88
N GLN A 70 2.22 -4.12 -3.54
CA GLN A 70 3.46 -4.79 -3.91
C GLN A 70 4.38 -3.89 -4.76
N ARG A 71 3.83 -3.19 -5.77
CA ARG A 71 4.63 -2.28 -6.62
C ARG A 71 5.19 -1.08 -5.84
N ILE A 72 4.40 -0.53 -4.91
CA ILE A 72 4.84 0.53 -4.00
C ILE A 72 6.05 0.05 -3.19
N LEU A 73 5.93 -1.13 -2.58
CA LEU A 73 6.98 -1.68 -1.72
C LEU A 73 8.23 -2.06 -2.50
N LEU A 74 8.10 -2.63 -3.70
CA LEU A 74 9.22 -2.84 -4.61
C LEU A 74 9.94 -1.53 -4.96
N SER A 75 9.18 -0.47 -5.24
CA SER A 75 9.75 0.85 -5.55
C SER A 75 10.53 1.42 -4.36
N ARG A 76 10.02 1.23 -3.13
CA ARG A 76 10.74 1.61 -1.91
C ARG A 76 12.05 0.86 -1.78
N GLU A 77 12.02 -0.46 -1.92
CA GLU A 77 13.22 -1.30 -1.78
C GLU A 77 14.32 -0.86 -2.73
N GLU A 78 13.95 -0.57 -3.97
CA GLU A 78 14.93 -0.21 -4.98
C GLU A 78 15.43 1.24 -4.79
N LEU A 79 14.62 2.16 -4.24
CA LEU A 79 15.10 3.46 -3.75
C LEU A 79 16.11 3.32 -2.61
N VAL A 80 15.88 2.39 -1.68
CA VAL A 80 16.78 2.14 -0.55
C VAL A 80 18.10 1.51 -1.04
N CYS A 81 18.03 0.58 -1.99
CA CYS A 81 19.21 -0.12 -2.51
C CYS A 81 20.04 0.74 -3.46
N ASN A 82 19.42 1.66 -4.21
CA ASN A 82 20.08 2.42 -5.26
C ASN A 82 19.91 3.93 -5.07
N SER A 83 20.92 4.56 -4.46
CA SER A 83 20.98 6.01 -4.18
C SER A 83 20.85 6.96 -5.38
N GLY A 84 20.87 6.43 -6.61
CA GLY A 84 20.69 7.19 -7.84
C GLY A 84 19.23 7.40 -8.26
N TYR A 85 18.31 6.58 -7.76
CA TYR A 85 16.90 6.68 -8.13
C TYR A 85 16.17 7.76 -7.33
N ARG A 86 15.24 8.43 -7.98
CA ARG A 86 14.37 9.44 -7.38
C ARG A 86 12.96 9.19 -7.87
N ILE A 87 12.02 9.23 -6.94
CA ILE A 87 10.60 9.30 -7.24
C ILE A 87 10.19 10.77 -7.05
N SER A 88 9.39 11.30 -7.97
CA SER A 88 8.75 12.60 -7.90
C SER A 88 8.05 12.77 -6.56
N SER A 89 8.01 14.01 -6.10
CA SER A 89 7.23 14.40 -4.93
C SER A 89 5.71 14.40 -5.18
N SER A 90 5.24 14.00 -6.36
CA SER A 90 3.82 13.96 -6.74
C SER A 90 3.31 12.50 -6.78
N PRO A 91 2.59 12.05 -5.74
CA PRO A 91 1.96 10.73 -5.72
C PRO A 91 1.01 10.47 -6.87
N SER A 92 0.23 11.47 -7.30
CA SER A 92 -0.71 11.31 -8.40
C SER A 92 0.02 11.01 -9.71
N LEU A 93 1.14 11.69 -9.98
CA LEU A 93 1.99 11.41 -11.14
C LEU A 93 2.60 10.00 -11.06
N TYR A 94 3.15 9.62 -9.91
CA TYR A 94 3.67 8.26 -9.69
C TYR A 94 2.59 7.20 -9.96
N LEU A 95 1.39 7.36 -9.39
CA LEU A 95 0.30 6.39 -9.50
C LEU A 95 -0.30 6.27 -10.91
N LEU A 96 0.03 7.17 -11.85
CA LEU A 96 -0.30 6.97 -13.25
C LEU A 96 0.43 5.72 -13.76
N SER A 97 -0.34 4.67 -14.01
CA SER A 97 0.18 3.44 -14.57
C SER A 97 0.40 3.58 -16.07
N ASP A 98 1.52 3.06 -16.56
CA ASP A 98 1.72 2.73 -17.95
C ASP A 98 1.78 1.20 -18.13
N LYS A 99 2.15 0.73 -19.35
CA LYS A 99 2.28 -0.70 -19.65
C LYS A 99 3.36 -1.40 -18.84
N CYS A 100 4.37 -0.66 -18.40
CA CYS A 100 5.57 -1.19 -17.77
C CYS A 100 5.62 -0.89 -16.26
N GLY A 101 4.65 -0.19 -15.67
CA GLY A 101 4.71 0.10 -14.24
C GLY A 101 3.99 1.39 -13.89
N TYR A 102 4.48 2.03 -12.84
CA TYR A 102 4.13 3.41 -12.49
C TYR A 102 5.02 4.37 -13.27
N PHE A 103 4.58 5.61 -13.47
CA PHE A 103 5.20 6.55 -14.41
C PHE A 103 6.73 6.65 -14.28
N GLU A 104 7.24 6.68 -13.06
CA GLU A 104 8.68 6.80 -12.78
C GLU A 104 9.36 5.47 -12.50
N THR A 105 8.56 4.39 -12.43
CA THR A 105 9.05 3.04 -12.21
C THR A 105 8.94 2.07 -13.36
N ALA A 106 8.44 2.57 -14.48
CA ALA A 106 8.39 1.85 -15.73
C ALA A 106 9.78 1.44 -16.24
N SER A 107 10.79 2.31 -16.13
CA SER A 107 12.13 2.08 -16.70
C SER A 107 12.96 1.01 -15.97
N TRP A 108 12.64 0.75 -14.70
CA TRP A 108 13.33 -0.21 -13.82
C TRP A 108 12.39 -1.34 -13.39
N TYR A 109 11.24 -1.50 -14.05
CA TYR A 109 10.28 -2.54 -13.70
C TYR A 109 10.82 -3.96 -13.80
N GLU A 110 11.66 -4.22 -14.81
CA GLU A 110 12.34 -5.52 -14.93
C GLU A 110 13.30 -5.76 -13.75
N GLU A 111 14.00 -4.72 -13.28
CA GLU A 111 14.86 -4.79 -12.09
C GLU A 111 14.03 -5.08 -10.83
N LEU A 112 12.86 -4.44 -10.69
CA LEU A 112 11.91 -4.73 -9.61
C LEU A 112 11.38 -6.17 -9.66
N LEU A 113 11.14 -6.72 -10.85
CA LEU A 113 10.72 -8.12 -11.01
C LEU A 113 11.86 -9.09 -10.67
N GLU A 114 13.11 -8.77 -11.02
CA GLU A 114 14.27 -9.58 -10.65
C GLU A 114 14.53 -9.55 -9.13
N LEU A 115 14.38 -8.40 -8.47
CA LEU A 115 14.40 -8.31 -7.00
C LEU A 115 13.36 -9.25 -6.36
N GLN A 116 12.16 -9.31 -6.93
CA GLN A 116 11.12 -10.21 -6.43
C GLN A 116 11.53 -11.69 -6.54
N LYS A 117 12.23 -12.08 -7.62
CA LYS A 117 12.68 -13.47 -7.83
C LYS A 117 13.80 -13.88 -6.88
N THR A 118 14.67 -12.94 -6.52
CA THR A 118 15.86 -13.21 -5.68
C THR A 118 15.53 -13.34 -4.19
N LYS A 119 14.38 -12.83 -3.74
CA LYS A 119 13.99 -12.83 -2.32
C LYS A 119 12.65 -13.56 -2.12
N PRO A 120 12.65 -14.89 -1.89
CA PRO A 120 11.42 -15.67 -1.77
C PRO A 120 10.47 -15.21 -0.64
N LEU A 121 11.00 -14.57 0.40
CA LEU A 121 10.20 -13.99 1.48
C LEU A 121 9.53 -12.65 1.12
N PHE A 122 9.94 -11.98 0.04
CA PHE A 122 9.39 -10.67 -0.35
C PHE A 122 7.88 -10.74 -0.60
N LYS A 123 7.44 -11.74 -1.36
CA LYS A 123 6.02 -11.89 -1.68
C LYS A 123 5.17 -12.12 -0.42
N LEU A 124 5.70 -12.84 0.56
CA LEU A 124 5.02 -13.06 1.83
C LEU A 124 4.99 -11.77 2.67
N SER A 125 6.14 -11.11 2.83
CA SER A 125 6.27 -9.88 3.62
C SER A 125 5.38 -8.74 3.10
N PHE A 126 5.37 -8.50 1.77
CA PHE A 126 4.55 -7.45 1.16
C PHE A 126 3.06 -7.75 1.25
N ARG A 127 2.69 -9.01 1.09
CA ARG A 127 1.31 -9.43 1.28
C ARG A 127 0.87 -9.25 2.73
N ALA A 128 1.68 -9.70 3.68
CA ALA A 128 1.40 -9.53 5.10
C ALA A 128 1.29 -8.05 5.48
N LEU A 129 2.16 -7.19 4.94
CA LEU A 129 2.05 -5.75 5.14
C LEU A 129 0.74 -5.19 4.56
N ALA A 130 0.40 -5.52 3.31
CA ALA A 130 -0.84 -5.07 2.69
C ALA A 130 -2.11 -5.59 3.41
N GLU A 131 -2.07 -6.81 3.94
CA GLU A 131 -3.16 -7.38 4.75
C GLU A 131 -3.25 -6.67 6.11
N SER A 132 -2.12 -6.45 6.79
CA SER A 132 -2.09 -5.80 8.11
C SER A 132 -2.61 -4.37 8.09
N VAL A 133 -2.27 -3.58 7.06
CA VAL A 133 -2.74 -2.20 6.94
C VAL A 133 -4.23 -2.14 6.58
N LEU A 134 -4.75 -3.14 5.86
CA LEU A 134 -6.17 -3.23 5.56
C LEU A 134 -6.96 -3.62 6.81
N GLU A 135 -6.53 -4.67 7.50
CA GLU A 135 -7.20 -5.17 8.70
C GLU A 135 -7.24 -4.11 9.81
N ILE A 136 -6.15 -3.36 10.01
CA ILE A 136 -6.15 -2.29 11.02
C ILE A 136 -7.03 -1.09 10.61
N ALA A 137 -7.18 -0.81 9.31
CA ALA A 137 -8.04 0.26 8.83
C ALA A 137 -9.54 -0.11 8.90
N GLU A 138 -9.86 -1.39 8.72
CA GLU A 138 -11.23 -1.91 8.88
C GLU A 138 -11.60 -2.08 10.36
N GLU A 139 -10.67 -2.60 11.18
CA GLU A 139 -10.87 -2.92 12.58
C GLU A 139 -9.68 -2.44 13.45
N PRO A 140 -9.64 -1.16 13.84
CA PRO A 140 -8.52 -0.56 14.57
C PRO A 140 -8.53 -0.95 16.06
N THR A 141 -8.23 -2.21 16.36
CA THR A 141 -8.16 -2.75 17.73
C THR A 141 -6.72 -2.89 18.22
N ALA A 142 -6.52 -2.80 19.54
CA ALA A 142 -5.22 -3.06 20.16
C ALA A 142 -4.73 -4.51 19.93
N ASP A 143 -5.67 -5.44 19.81
CA ASP A 143 -5.39 -6.86 19.54
C ASP A 143 -4.86 -7.05 18.11
N ASN A 144 -5.49 -6.45 17.10
CA ASN A 144 -5.03 -6.50 15.71
C ASN A 144 -3.64 -5.86 15.56
N PHE A 145 -3.41 -4.71 16.20
CA PHE A 145 -2.10 -4.07 16.22
C PHE A 145 -1.02 -4.96 16.87
N SER A 146 -1.35 -5.56 18.02
CA SER A 146 -0.43 -6.43 18.75
C SER A 146 -0.12 -7.72 17.99
N TYR A 147 -1.13 -8.32 17.35
CA TYR A 147 -0.98 -9.50 16.50
C TYR A 147 0.00 -9.25 15.36
N TRP A 148 -0.24 -8.22 14.53
CA TRP A 148 0.64 -7.93 13.40
C TRP A 148 2.04 -7.50 13.83
N THR A 149 2.16 -6.74 14.92
CA THR A 149 3.45 -6.39 15.51
C THR A 149 4.27 -7.62 15.90
N ASN A 150 3.64 -8.61 16.55
CA ASN A 150 4.32 -9.85 16.94
C ASN A 150 4.65 -10.70 15.71
N TRP A 151 3.72 -10.80 14.75
CA TRP A 151 3.94 -11.54 13.51
C TRP A 151 5.17 -11.03 12.74
N PHE A 152 5.32 -9.72 12.57
CA PHE A 152 6.51 -9.17 11.89
C PHE A 152 7.80 -9.41 12.70
N LYS A 153 7.76 -9.30 14.03
CA LYS A 153 8.92 -9.60 14.89
C LYS A 153 9.36 -11.06 14.78
N GLU A 154 8.43 -12.00 14.89
CA GLU A 154 8.70 -13.44 14.81
C GLU A 154 9.27 -13.86 13.45
N ASN A 155 8.88 -13.15 12.38
CA ASN A 155 9.38 -13.40 11.03
C ASN A 155 10.63 -12.57 10.66
N ASN A 156 11.19 -11.81 11.60
CA ASN A 156 12.35 -10.92 11.37
C ASN A 156 12.13 -9.88 10.25
N LEU A 157 10.92 -9.36 10.13
CA LEU A 157 10.50 -8.38 9.13
C LEU A 157 10.47 -6.96 9.73
N GLY A 158 11.65 -6.46 10.10
CA GLY A 158 11.81 -5.19 10.81
C GLY A 158 11.42 -3.96 10.00
N ASP A 159 11.71 -3.96 8.70
CA ASP A 159 11.35 -2.85 7.81
C ASP A 159 9.84 -2.76 7.58
N GLU A 160 9.18 -3.90 7.38
CA GLU A 160 7.73 -3.98 7.25
C GLU A 160 7.03 -3.60 8.56
N LEU A 161 7.56 -4.03 9.71
CA LEU A 161 7.07 -3.59 11.01
C LEU A 161 7.11 -2.08 11.15
N MET A 162 8.23 -1.46 10.76
CA MET A 162 8.37 0.00 10.81
C MET A 162 7.33 0.69 9.93
N LEU A 163 7.13 0.21 8.69
CA LEU A 163 6.11 0.75 7.78
C LEU A 163 4.70 0.60 8.34
N PHE A 164 4.37 -0.56 8.92
CA PHE A 164 3.08 -0.79 9.58
C PHE A 164 2.86 0.19 10.73
N GLN A 165 3.87 0.41 11.58
CA GLN A 165 3.78 1.36 12.70
C GLN A 165 3.62 2.81 12.23
N VAL A 166 4.33 3.21 11.17
CA VAL A 166 4.20 4.54 10.55
C VAL A 166 2.79 4.72 9.96
N PHE A 167 2.26 3.69 9.31
CA PHE A 167 0.89 3.69 8.81
C PHE A 167 -0.11 3.91 9.95
N CYS A 168 -0.05 3.09 11.00
CA CYS A 168 -0.97 3.19 12.15
C CYS A 168 -0.90 4.57 12.83
N ALA A 169 0.30 5.13 12.99
CA ALA A 169 0.46 6.47 13.54
C ALA A 169 -0.22 7.52 12.66
N THR A 170 -0.03 7.45 11.34
CA THR A 170 -0.60 8.40 10.38
C THR A 170 -2.12 8.34 10.31
N ASP A 171 -2.70 7.14 10.40
CA ASP A 171 -4.15 6.95 10.38
C ASP A 171 -4.80 7.47 11.68
N HIS A 172 -4.21 7.15 12.84
CA HIS A 172 -4.71 7.58 14.15
C HIS A 172 -4.78 9.11 14.31
N TYR A 173 -3.87 9.87 13.66
CA TYR A 173 -3.93 11.34 13.67
C TYR A 173 -5.04 11.92 12.80
N LYS A 174 -5.46 11.24 11.72
CA LYS A 174 -6.54 11.74 10.84
C LYS A 174 -7.92 11.58 11.47
N THR A 175 -8.13 10.53 12.25
CA THR A 175 -9.42 10.24 12.90
C THR A 175 -9.69 11.13 14.12
N ASN A 176 -8.65 11.68 14.75
CA ASN A 176 -8.76 12.55 15.94
C ASN A 176 -8.81 14.07 15.61
N LEU A 177 -8.82 14.45 14.33
CA LEU A 177 -8.85 15.85 13.87
C LEU A 177 -10.17 16.24 13.16
N LEU A 178 -11.19 15.38 13.22
CA LEU A 178 -12.57 15.64 12.77
C LEU A 178 -13.51 15.56 13.98
#